data_AF-A0A1V4KZH2-F1
#
_entry.id   AF-A0A1V4KZH2-F1
#
_cell.length_a   1.000
_cell.length_b   1.000
_cell.length_c   1.000
_cell.angle_alpha   90.00
_cell.angle_beta   90.00
_cell.angle_gamma   90.00
#
_symmetry.space_group_name_H-M   'P 1'
#
loop_
_entity.id
_entity.type
_entity.pdbx_description
1 polymer ?
#
loop_
_entity_poly.entity_id
_entity_poly.type
_entity_poly.pdbx_seq_one_letter_code
_entity_poly.pdbx_strand_id
1 'polypeptide(L)'
;MVPTELVEKEFWRLVSTIEEDVTVEYGADIASKEFGSGFPVRGGKFKVRPEEEEYLDSGWNLNNMPVMEQSVLAHITADICGMKLPWLYVGMCFSSFCWHIEDHWSYSINYLHW
;
A
#
# COMPACT_ATOMS: atom_id res chain seq x y z
N MET A 1 -17.83 -15.32 9.37
CA MET A 1 -17.28 -14.51 8.27
C MET A 1 -18.34 -14.35 7.20
N VAL A 2 -18.39 -13.18 6.56
CA VAL A 2 -19.27 -12.93 5.41
C VAL A 2 -18.57 -13.44 4.14
N PRO A 3 -19.24 -14.17 3.22
CA PRO A 3 -18.62 -14.64 1.98
C PRO A 3 -18.18 -13.48 1.06
N THR A 4 -17.03 -13.61 0.41
CA THR A 4 -16.47 -12.59 -0.49
C THR A 4 -17.39 -12.28 -1.66
N GLU A 5 -18.07 -13.29 -2.19
CA GLU A 5 -18.99 -13.18 -3.33
C GLU A 5 -20.23 -12.35 -2.96
N LEU A 6 -20.65 -12.41 -1.69
CA LEU A 6 -21.77 -11.62 -1.19
C LEU A 6 -21.39 -10.14 -1.10
N VAL A 7 -20.17 -9.85 -0.59
CA VAL A 7 -19.65 -8.48 -0.51
C VAL A 7 -19.47 -7.89 -1.90
N GLU A 8 -18.90 -8.65 -2.85
CA GLU A 8 -18.74 -8.20 -4.24
C GLU A 8 -20.08 -7.87 -4.91
N LYS A 9 -21.07 -8.76 -4.77
CA LYS A 9 -22.41 -8.54 -5.33
C LYS A 9 -23.05 -7.27 -4.74
N GLU A 10 -22.93 -7.09 -3.44
CA GLU A 10 -23.54 -5.94 -2.76
C GLU A 10 -22.83 -4.63 -3.11
N PHE A 11 -21.50 -4.63 -3.23
CA PHE A 11 -20.74 -3.47 -3.69
C PHE A 11 -21.24 -2.97 -5.04
N TRP A 12 -21.36 -3.85 -6.04
CA TRP A 12 -21.82 -3.44 -7.37
C TRP A 12 -23.29 -3.04 -7.41
N ARG A 13 -24.13 -3.62 -6.54
CA ARG A 13 -25.52 -3.20 -6.36
C ARG A 13 -25.59 -1.76 -5.83
N LEU A 14 -24.80 -1.46 -4.80
CA LEU A 14 -24.71 -0.13 -4.19
C LEU A 14 -24.15 0.92 -5.17
N VAL A 15 -23.15 0.57 -5.98
CA VAL A 15 -22.62 1.46 -7.02
C VAL A 15 -23.68 1.82 -8.08
N SER A 16 -24.62 0.92 -8.36
CA SER A 16 -25.59 1.07 -9.46
C SER A 16 -26.94 1.64 -9.02
N THR A 17 -27.25 1.64 -7.72
CA THR A 17 -28.53 2.11 -7.19
C THR A 17 -28.55 3.61 -6.97
N ILE A 18 -29.72 4.22 -7.14
CA ILE A 18 -30.00 5.62 -6.76
C ILE A 18 -30.97 5.70 -5.58
N GLU A 19 -31.43 4.55 -5.06
CA GLU A 19 -32.47 4.46 -4.04
C GLU A 19 -31.91 4.45 -2.61
N GLU A 20 -30.62 4.11 -2.46
CA GLU A 20 -29.96 3.94 -1.17
C GLU A 20 -28.66 4.74 -1.13
N ASP A 21 -28.46 5.50 -0.07
CA ASP A 21 -27.23 6.23 0.18
C ASP A 21 -26.35 5.46 1.17
N VAL A 22 -25.17 5.04 0.72
CA VAL A 22 -24.14 4.41 1.56
C VAL A 22 -22.86 5.24 1.47
N THR A 23 -22.35 5.67 2.61
CA THR A 23 -21.07 6.40 2.73
C THR A 23 -20.05 5.53 3.46
N VAL A 24 -18.81 5.58 2.98
CA VAL A 24 -17.67 4.84 3.52
C VAL A 24 -16.48 5.78 3.66
N GLU A 25 -15.53 5.41 4.51
CA GLU A 25 -14.30 6.18 4.75
C GLU A 25 -13.08 5.39 4.25
N TYR A 26 -12.05 6.09 3.79
CA TYR A 26 -10.83 5.47 3.28
C TYR A 26 -9.65 6.39 3.54
N GLY A 27 -8.57 5.83 4.10
CA GLY A 27 -7.29 6.52 4.22
C GLY A 27 -6.37 6.14 3.07
N ALA A 28 -6.05 7.09 2.20
CA ALA A 28 -5.15 6.89 1.05
C ALA A 28 -4.01 7.90 1.07
N ASP A 29 -2.98 7.64 0.25
CA ASP A 29 -1.85 8.55 0.06
C ASP A 29 -1.23 8.99 1.40
N ILE A 30 -1.05 8.02 2.31
CA ILE A 30 -0.42 8.24 3.61
C ILE A 30 1.07 7.96 3.47
N ALA A 31 1.91 9.00 3.50
CA ALA A 31 3.33 8.87 3.25
C ALA A 31 4.03 8.11 4.39
N SER A 32 4.70 7.00 4.07
CA SER A 32 5.51 6.27 5.06
C SER A 32 6.62 7.11 5.68
N LYS A 33 7.06 8.18 5.00
CA LYS A 33 8.02 9.16 5.54
C LYS A 33 7.50 9.87 6.79
N GLU A 34 6.20 10.12 6.87
CA GLU A 34 5.56 10.86 7.97
C GLU A 34 5.05 9.90 9.05
N PHE A 35 4.43 8.81 8.64
CA PHE A 35 3.71 7.89 9.55
C PHE A 35 4.48 6.61 9.87
N GLY A 36 5.59 6.34 9.18
CA GLY A 36 6.32 5.09 9.24
C GLY A 36 5.85 4.07 8.20
N SER A 37 6.66 3.06 7.92
CA SER A 37 6.27 1.92 7.08
C SER A 37 5.62 0.83 7.95
N GLY A 38 4.76 0.01 7.34
CA GLY A 38 4.30 -1.24 7.96
C GLY A 38 5.38 -2.34 8.01
N PHE A 39 6.46 -2.19 7.22
CA PHE A 39 7.63 -3.06 7.30
C PHE A 39 8.68 -2.53 8.29
N PRO A 40 9.48 -3.41 8.90
CA PRO A 40 10.63 -2.99 9.68
C PRO A 40 11.66 -2.29 8.79
N VAL A 41 12.26 -1.22 9.31
CA VAL A 41 13.31 -0.43 8.63
C VAL A 41 14.48 -0.17 9.56
N ARG A 42 15.71 -0.20 9.03
CA ARG A 42 16.93 0.08 9.81
C ARG A 42 16.90 1.52 10.31
N GLY A 43 17.23 1.72 11.58
CA GLY A 43 17.15 3.05 12.22
C GLY A 43 15.72 3.55 12.45
N GLY A 44 14.71 2.68 12.28
CA GLY A 44 13.32 3.00 12.65
C GLY A 44 13.13 3.22 14.15
N LYS A 45 11.96 3.73 14.52
CA LYS A 45 11.61 4.03 15.92
C LYS A 45 11.53 2.80 16.83
N PHE A 46 11.31 1.62 16.24
CA PHE A 46 11.08 0.39 16.97
C PHE A 46 12.27 -0.56 16.82
N LYS A 47 12.65 -1.20 17.94
CA LYS A 47 13.67 -2.26 17.92
C LYS A 47 13.03 -3.54 17.40
N VAL A 48 13.56 -4.04 16.29
CA VAL A 48 13.14 -5.33 15.69
C VAL A 48 13.69 -6.48 16.53
N ARG A 49 12.93 -7.55 16.68
CA ARG A 49 13.39 -8.75 17.39
C ARG A 49 14.43 -9.48 16.54
N PRO A 50 15.40 -10.19 17.14
CA PRO A 50 16.41 -10.93 16.37
C PRO A 50 15.82 -11.91 15.34
N GLU A 51 14.67 -12.52 15.66
CA GLU A 51 13.93 -13.43 14.78
C GLU A 51 13.26 -12.75 13.57
N GLU A 52 13.06 -11.42 13.63
CA GLU A 52 12.42 -10.62 12.58
C GLU A 52 13.44 -9.80 11.77
N GLU A 53 14.73 -9.88 12.09
CA GLU A 53 15.78 -9.11 11.42
C GLU A 53 15.93 -9.46 9.93
N GLU A 54 15.54 -10.66 9.51
CA GLU A 54 15.56 -11.05 8.09
C GLU A 54 14.67 -10.14 7.21
N TYR A 55 13.58 -9.59 7.77
CA TYR A 55 12.66 -8.72 7.06
C TYR A 55 13.23 -7.31 6.82
N LEU A 56 14.31 -6.93 7.53
CA LEU A 56 14.98 -5.64 7.32
C LEU A 56 15.68 -5.58 5.97
N ASP A 57 16.33 -6.67 5.56
CA ASP A 57 17.16 -6.72 4.34
C ASP A 57 16.47 -7.45 3.18
N SER A 58 15.26 -7.98 3.40
CA SER A 58 14.48 -8.62 2.34
C SER A 58 14.22 -7.66 1.18
N GLY A 59 14.44 -8.13 -0.06
CA GLY A 59 14.07 -7.38 -1.27
C GLY A 59 12.55 -7.20 -1.45
N TRP A 60 11.74 -8.02 -0.77
CA TRP A 60 10.29 -7.88 -0.74
C TRP A 60 9.79 -6.85 0.28
N ASN A 61 10.68 -6.31 1.11
CA ASN A 61 10.38 -5.13 1.89
C ASN A 61 10.28 -3.93 0.94
N LEU A 62 9.10 -3.31 0.85
CA LEU A 62 8.82 -2.26 -0.14
C LEU A 62 9.67 -0.99 0.05
N ASN A 63 10.35 -0.84 1.19
CA ASN A 63 11.33 0.23 1.40
C ASN A 63 12.66 -0.04 0.67
N ASN A 64 12.99 -1.30 0.41
CA ASN A 64 14.24 -1.72 -0.22
C ASN A 64 14.11 -1.88 -1.74
N MET A 65 12.93 -2.30 -2.21
CA MET A 65 12.69 -2.62 -3.62
C MET A 65 13.09 -1.49 -4.60
N PRO A 66 12.77 -0.20 -4.35
CA PRO A 66 13.14 0.88 -5.26
C PRO A 66 14.64 1.15 -5.34
N VAL A 67 15.44 0.68 -4.38
CA VAL A 67 16.89 0.91 -4.29
C VAL A 67 17.73 -0.35 -4.58
N MET A 68 17.10 -1.45 -4.99
CA MET A 68 17.82 -2.64 -5.46
C MET A 68 18.59 -2.37 -6.76
N GLU A 69 19.68 -3.10 -6.99
CA GLU A 69 20.57 -2.90 -8.16
C GLU A 69 19.84 -2.95 -9.51
N GLN A 70 18.79 -3.75 -9.62
CA GLN A 70 17.99 -3.91 -10.85
C GLN A 70 16.87 -2.87 -10.99
N SER A 71 16.63 -2.04 -9.97
CA SER A 71 15.64 -0.96 -10.01
C SER A 71 16.23 0.27 -10.67
N VAL A 72 15.58 0.76 -11.73
CA VAL A 72 15.96 2.04 -12.37
C VAL A 72 15.90 3.21 -11.38
N LEU A 73 15.00 3.14 -10.39
CA LEU A 73 14.84 4.18 -9.36
C LEU A 73 16.05 4.25 -8.41
N ALA A 74 16.91 3.23 -8.36
CA ALA A 74 18.14 3.25 -7.57
C ALA A 74 19.12 4.34 -8.07
N HIS A 75 19.01 4.73 -9.34
CA HIS A 75 19.84 5.78 -9.95
C HIS A 75 19.24 7.19 -9.82
N ILE A 76 18.04 7.32 -9.26
CA ILE A 76 17.38 8.61 -9.03
C ILE A 76 17.64 9.02 -7.58
N THR A 77 18.26 10.18 -7.37
CA THR A 77 18.63 10.66 -6.03
C THR A 77 17.50 11.38 -5.29
N ALA A 78 16.47 11.83 -6.01
CA ALA A 78 15.30 12.45 -5.39
C ALA A 78 14.45 11.41 -4.64
N ASP A 79 13.99 11.77 -3.45
CA ASP A 79 12.97 10.99 -2.73
C ASP A 79 11.59 11.35 -3.30
N ILE A 80 11.04 10.45 -4.10
CA ILE A 80 9.71 10.60 -4.70
C ILE A 80 8.74 9.70 -3.93
N CYS A 81 7.86 10.31 -3.13
CA CYS A 81 6.81 9.58 -2.42
C CYS A 81 5.94 8.82 -3.42
N GLY A 82 5.64 7.56 -3.13
CA GLY A 82 4.89 6.66 -4.01
C GLY A 82 5.70 5.88 -5.01
N MET A 83 6.93 6.31 -5.31
CA MET A 83 7.81 5.58 -6.23
C MET A 83 9.01 4.99 -5.49
N LYS A 84 9.66 5.78 -4.62
CA LYS A 84 10.81 5.33 -3.82
C LYS A 84 10.48 5.09 -2.35
N LEU A 85 9.39 5.69 -1.87
CA LEU A 85 8.90 5.50 -0.51
C LEU A 85 7.48 4.95 -0.58
N PRO A 86 7.15 3.87 0.15
CA PRO A 86 5.81 3.29 0.12
C PRO A 86 4.71 4.26 0.56
N TRP A 87 3.55 4.17 -0.06
CA TRP A 87 2.29 4.71 0.46
C TRP A 87 1.61 3.68 1.38
N LEU A 88 0.86 4.16 2.36
CA LEU A 88 -0.05 3.35 3.16
C LEU A 88 -1.49 3.60 2.74
N TYR A 89 -2.27 2.54 2.76
CA TYR A 89 -3.71 2.56 2.47
C TYR A 89 -4.45 1.85 3.60
N VAL A 90 -5.39 2.53 4.25
CA VAL A 90 -6.22 2.00 5.33
C VAL A 90 -7.65 1.93 4.83
N GLY A 91 -8.03 0.72 4.40
CA GLY A 91 -9.35 0.43 3.84
C GLY A 91 -10.38 -0.01 4.88
N MET A 92 -11.65 0.08 4.50
CA MET A 92 -12.78 -0.54 5.20
C MET A 92 -13.67 -1.29 4.20
N CYS A 93 -14.70 -1.97 4.69
CA CYS A 93 -15.67 -2.60 3.79
C CYS A 93 -16.25 -1.58 2.81
N PHE A 94 -16.23 -1.94 1.52
CA PHE A 94 -16.65 -1.11 0.38
C PHE A 94 -15.79 0.13 0.08
N SER A 95 -14.69 0.40 0.79
CA SER A 95 -13.73 1.42 0.31
C SER A 95 -13.15 0.98 -1.03
N SER A 96 -13.10 1.88 -2.00
CA SER A 96 -12.72 1.57 -3.38
C SER A 96 -11.68 2.54 -3.94
N PHE A 97 -10.89 2.06 -4.89
CA PHE A 97 -10.04 2.89 -5.74
C PHE A 97 -10.53 2.80 -7.19
N CYS A 98 -10.60 3.94 -7.88
CA CYS A 98 -11.07 3.99 -9.26
C CYS A 98 -10.03 3.43 -10.23
N TRP A 99 -10.48 3.09 -11.44
CA TRP A 99 -9.61 2.72 -12.55
C TRP A 99 -8.56 3.81 -12.81
N HIS A 100 -7.28 3.44 -12.75
CA HIS A 100 -6.14 4.29 -13.04
C HIS A 100 -4.92 3.46 -13.49
N ILE A 101 -3.84 4.13 -13.85
CA ILE A 101 -2.52 3.56 -14.13
C ILE A 101 -1.47 4.34 -13.34
N GLU A 102 -0.32 3.71 -13.08
CA GLU A 102 0.77 4.38 -12.37
C GLU A 102 1.41 5.49 -13.20
N ASP A 103 1.91 6.49 -12.51
CA ASP A 103 2.71 7.55 -13.12
C ASP A 103 3.86 6.94 -13.93
N HIS A 104 4.05 7.49 -15.13
CA HIS A 104 5.05 7.04 -16.10
C HIS A 104 4.87 5.58 -16.57
N TRP A 105 3.67 5.01 -16.41
CA TRP A 105 3.37 3.61 -16.72
C TRP A 105 4.34 2.64 -16.04
N SER A 106 4.77 3.03 -14.84
CA SER A 106 5.66 2.24 -14.02
C SER A 106 4.91 1.03 -13.42
N TYR A 107 5.67 0.15 -12.78
CA TYR A 107 5.10 -0.96 -12.03
C TYR A 107 4.59 -0.47 -10.68
N SER A 108 3.49 -1.04 -10.21
CA SER A 108 3.12 -1.01 -8.79
C SER A 108 3.22 -2.39 -8.17
N ILE A 109 3.49 -2.40 -6.87
CA ILE A 109 3.48 -3.58 -6.02
C ILE A 109 2.76 -3.24 -4.73
N ASN A 110 1.88 -4.13 -4.29
CA ASN A 110 1.04 -3.94 -3.12
C ASN A 110 1.24 -5.09 -2.14
N TYR A 111 1.25 -4.79 -0.85
CA TYR A 111 1.34 -5.78 0.22
C TYR A 111 0.23 -5.53 1.24
N LEU A 112 -0.62 -6.54 1.45
CA LEU A 112 -1.64 -6.52 2.51
C LEU A 112 -1.00 -7.05 3.80
N HIS A 113 -0.80 -6.17 4.78
CA HIS A 113 -0.13 -6.53 6.03
C HIS A 113 -0.92 -7.48 6.93
N TRP A 114 -2.25 -7.33 6.95
CA TRP A 114 -3.18 -8.10 7.78
C TRP A 114 -4.59 -8.10 7.17
#